data_AF-A0AA35TB31-F1
#
_entry.id   AF-A0AA35TB31-F1
#
_cell.length_a   1.000
_cell.length_b   1.000
_cell.length_c   1.000
_cell.angle_alpha   90.00
_cell.angle_beta   90.00
_cell.angle_gamma   90.00
#
_symmetry.space_group_name_H-M   'P 1'
#
loop_
_entity.id
_entity.type
_entity.pdbx_description
1 polymer ?
#
loop_
_entity_poly.entity_id
_entity_poly.type
_entity_poly.pdbx_seq_one_letter_code
_entity_poly.pdbx_strand_id
1 'polypeptide(L)'
;MLILEVGGTGSRDAAAPALQPGDVVEVVEGDLKNLTGRVVSLEGDSISVKPHHKDLQDLLAFQARELRKAFKEGDHVKVVAGRYEGETGLVVRIEHNLAILFSDLTMHELKVRPQDLQLCLETSSGVDASGQYQLGDMVQLDPQTVGVIVRLEKEAFKVLTQHGKEVNAKPHALQLRKSRGVALDSRQVKIVVEALSP
;
A
#
# COMPACT_ATOMS: atom_id res chain seq x y z
N MET A 1 6.69 -50.28 -12.50
CA MET A 1 6.26 -49.66 -13.77
C MET A 1 4.92 -49.01 -13.49
N LEU A 2 4.90 -47.71 -13.19
CA LEU A 2 3.68 -46.90 -13.09
C LEU A 2 3.82 -45.76 -14.09
N ILE A 3 2.72 -45.51 -14.77
CA ILE A 3 2.60 -44.90 -16.08
C ILE A 3 2.48 -43.38 -15.90
N LEU A 4 3.15 -42.60 -16.75
CA LEU A 4 2.96 -41.16 -16.85
C LEU A 4 1.54 -40.84 -17.36
N GLU A 5 0.88 -39.85 -16.76
CA GLU A 5 -0.09 -39.03 -17.47
C GLU A 5 0.42 -37.58 -17.50
N VAL A 6 0.72 -37.12 -18.72
CA VAL A 6 0.93 -35.73 -19.08
C VAL A 6 -0.45 -35.19 -19.44
N GLY A 7 -0.96 -34.23 -18.67
CA GLY A 7 -2.29 -33.65 -18.89
C GLY A 7 -2.28 -32.13 -18.79
N GLY A 8 -2.50 -31.49 -19.94
CA GLY A 8 -3.25 -30.23 -20.01
C GLY A 8 -2.46 -28.93 -19.94
N THR A 9 -2.11 -28.40 -21.10
CA THR A 9 -1.85 -26.97 -21.31
C THR A 9 -3.10 -26.16 -20.97
N GLY A 10 -3.19 -25.67 -19.73
CA GLY A 10 -4.19 -24.69 -19.33
C GLY A 10 -3.83 -23.33 -19.93
N SER A 11 -4.65 -22.87 -20.89
CA SER A 11 -4.71 -21.48 -21.31
C SER A 11 -4.79 -20.60 -20.07
N ARG A 12 -3.85 -19.67 -19.94
CA ARG A 12 -3.88 -18.65 -18.90
C ARG A 12 -5.08 -17.76 -19.17
N ASP A 13 -6.22 -18.07 -18.56
CA ASP A 13 -7.26 -17.07 -18.35
C ASP A 13 -6.57 -15.92 -17.62
N ALA A 14 -6.40 -14.81 -18.34
CA ALA A 14 -5.97 -13.56 -17.74
C ALA A 14 -7.05 -13.22 -16.71
N ALA A 15 -6.75 -13.48 -15.44
CA ALA A 15 -7.64 -13.18 -14.33
C ALA A 15 -8.20 -11.77 -14.55
N ALA A 16 -9.52 -11.65 -14.56
CA ALA A 16 -10.20 -10.39 -14.81
C ALA A 16 -9.56 -9.30 -13.93
N PRO A 17 -9.25 -8.11 -14.49
CA PRO A 17 -8.67 -7.03 -13.71
C PRO A 17 -9.58 -6.77 -12.50
N ALA A 18 -9.03 -6.80 -11.29
CA ALA A 18 -9.76 -6.51 -10.06
C ALA A 18 -10.06 -5.01 -9.97
N LEU A 19 -11.03 -4.57 -10.76
CA LEU A 19 -11.50 -3.19 -10.86
C LEU A 19 -12.50 -2.90 -9.77
N GLN A 20 -12.43 -1.70 -9.21
CA GLN A 20 -13.37 -1.21 -8.22
C GLN A 20 -13.96 0.13 -8.66
N PRO A 21 -15.21 0.46 -8.24
CA PRO A 21 -15.74 1.80 -8.42
C PRO A 21 -14.78 2.85 -7.87
N GLY A 22 -14.49 3.86 -8.68
CA GLY A 22 -13.54 4.91 -8.36
C GLY A 22 -12.13 4.72 -8.93
N ASP A 23 -11.78 3.52 -9.42
CA ASP A 23 -10.50 3.27 -10.09
C ASP A 23 -10.37 4.09 -11.39
N VAL A 24 -9.17 4.58 -11.67
CA VAL A 24 -8.81 5.22 -12.93
C VAL A 24 -8.38 4.12 -13.91
N VAL A 25 -8.96 4.11 -15.11
CA VAL A 25 -8.75 3.07 -16.11
C VAL A 25 -8.44 3.68 -17.48
N GLU A 26 -7.74 2.90 -18.29
CA GLU A 26 -7.45 3.14 -19.70
C GLU A 26 -8.03 1.98 -20.52
N VAL A 27 -8.63 2.32 -21.66
CA VAL A 27 -9.10 1.34 -22.64
C VAL A 27 -7.93 0.83 -23.47
N VAL A 28 -7.66 -0.48 -23.45
CA VAL A 28 -6.48 -1.09 -24.10
C VAL A 28 -6.76 -1.65 -25.49
N GLU A 29 -8.02 -1.94 -25.80
CA GLU A 29 -8.48 -2.50 -27.08
C GLU A 29 -9.85 -1.93 -27.48
N GLY A 30 -10.23 -2.12 -28.75
CA GLY A 30 -11.48 -1.57 -29.32
C GLY A 30 -11.33 -0.16 -29.91
N ASP A 31 -12.46 0.42 -30.32
CA ASP A 31 -12.52 1.70 -31.05
C ASP A 31 -12.11 2.90 -30.19
N LEU A 32 -12.27 2.78 -28.87
CA LEU A 32 -11.97 3.84 -27.90
C LEU A 32 -10.61 3.63 -27.21
N LYS A 33 -9.67 2.96 -27.87
CA LYS A 33 -8.33 2.72 -27.34
C LYS A 33 -7.63 4.00 -26.89
N ASN A 34 -6.92 3.92 -25.77
CA ASN A 34 -6.24 5.02 -25.07
C ASN A 34 -7.19 6.05 -24.44
N LEU A 35 -8.51 5.80 -24.44
CA LEU A 35 -9.44 6.62 -23.67
C LEU A 35 -9.23 6.34 -22.17
N THR A 36 -8.99 7.39 -21.39
CA THR A 36 -8.91 7.29 -19.93
C THR A 36 -10.21 7.72 -19.28
N GLY A 37 -10.59 7.06 -18.19
CA GLY A 37 -11.83 7.33 -17.48
C GLY A 37 -11.77 6.87 -16.03
N ARG A 38 -12.87 7.06 -15.31
CA ARG A 38 -13.06 6.57 -13.95
C ARG A 38 -14.20 5.57 -13.92
N VAL A 39 -13.99 4.43 -13.26
CA VAL A 39 -15.05 3.43 -13.06
C VAL A 39 -16.12 4.00 -12.15
N VAL A 40 -17.38 3.91 -12.56
CA VAL A 40 -18.56 4.38 -11.80
C VAL A 40 -19.30 3.22 -11.18
N SER A 41 -19.61 2.19 -11.97
CA SER A 41 -20.31 1.00 -11.50
C SER A 41 -19.84 -0.25 -12.25
N LEU A 42 -20.07 -1.40 -11.62
CA LEU A 42 -19.79 -2.73 -12.14
C LEU A 42 -21.12 -3.49 -12.14
N GLU A 43 -21.62 -3.86 -13.32
CA GLU A 43 -22.88 -4.59 -13.52
C GLU A 43 -22.61 -5.89 -14.27
N GLY A 44 -22.43 -6.98 -13.53
CA GLY A 44 -22.08 -8.28 -14.09
C GLY A 44 -20.72 -8.24 -14.79
N ASP A 45 -20.73 -8.39 -16.12
CA ASP A 45 -19.53 -8.33 -16.97
C ASP A 45 -19.33 -6.96 -17.64
N SER A 46 -20.29 -6.05 -17.47
CA SER A 46 -20.26 -4.70 -18.03
C SER A 46 -19.81 -3.69 -16.98
N ILE A 47 -18.83 -2.86 -17.34
CA ILE A 47 -18.23 -1.84 -16.49
C ILE A 47 -18.57 -0.46 -17.06
N SER A 48 -19.25 0.35 -16.25
CA SER A 48 -19.60 1.72 -16.63
C SER A 48 -18.45 2.66 -16.27
N VAL A 49 -17.85 3.28 -17.28
CA VAL A 49 -16.73 4.21 -17.15
C VAL A 49 -17.17 5.60 -17.54
N LYS A 50 -16.84 6.59 -16.70
CA LYS A 50 -16.98 8.01 -17.03
C LYS A 50 -15.68 8.51 -17.68
N PRO A 51 -15.70 8.94 -18.95
CA PRO A 51 -14.49 9.42 -19.64
C PRO A 51 -13.95 10.72 -19.02
N HIS A 52 -12.62 10.86 -19.00
CA HIS A 52 -11.95 12.12 -18.67
C HIS A 52 -11.73 12.95 -19.95
N HIS A 53 -12.80 13.33 -20.63
CA HIS A 53 -12.74 14.16 -21.85
C HIS A 53 -13.77 15.31 -21.78
N LYS A 54 -13.43 16.48 -22.32
CA LYS A 54 -14.28 17.68 -22.22
C LYS A 54 -15.59 17.55 -23.01
N ASP A 55 -15.49 16.93 -24.19
CA ASP A 55 -16.59 16.82 -25.15
C ASP A 55 -17.40 15.53 -25.00
N LEU A 56 -17.01 14.62 -24.10
CA LEU A 56 -17.65 13.33 -23.90
C LEU A 56 -17.92 13.10 -22.41
N GLN A 57 -19.17 13.32 -22.00
CA GLN A 57 -19.59 13.22 -20.60
C GLN A 57 -20.47 11.99 -20.31
N ASP A 58 -20.93 11.33 -21.36
CA ASP A 58 -21.79 10.15 -21.24
C ASP A 58 -21.03 8.97 -20.66
N LEU A 59 -21.75 8.14 -19.90
CA LEU A 59 -21.20 6.89 -19.39
C LEU A 59 -21.08 5.90 -20.53
N LEU A 60 -19.90 5.27 -20.62
CA LEU A 60 -19.61 4.26 -21.62
C LEU A 60 -19.47 2.90 -20.94
N ALA A 61 -20.07 1.89 -21.56
CA ALA A 61 -19.99 0.52 -21.09
C ALA A 61 -18.83 -0.20 -21.79
N PHE A 62 -17.97 -0.83 -21.00
CA PHE A 62 -16.85 -1.64 -21.47
C PHE A 62 -16.85 -3.00 -20.77
N GLN A 63 -16.21 -3.99 -21.38
CA GLN A 63 -15.94 -5.26 -20.72
C GLN A 63 -14.67 -5.18 -19.87
N ALA A 64 -14.56 -6.04 -18.86
CA ALA A 64 -13.39 -6.09 -17.99
C ALA A 64 -12.07 -6.31 -18.76
N ARG A 65 -12.10 -7.03 -19.89
CA ARG A 65 -10.94 -7.28 -20.76
C ARG A 65 -10.46 -6.04 -21.54
N GLU A 66 -11.38 -5.12 -21.81
CA GLU A 66 -11.10 -3.90 -22.58
C GLU A 66 -10.45 -2.81 -21.71
N LEU A 67 -10.47 -2.99 -20.39
CA LEU A 67 -10.03 -2.02 -19.41
C LEU A 67 -8.79 -2.49 -18.67
N ARG A 68 -7.92 -1.52 -18.35
CA ARG A 68 -6.78 -1.72 -17.46
C ARG A 68 -6.67 -0.54 -16.51
N LYS A 69 -6.27 -0.78 -15.26
CA LYS A 69 -5.95 0.30 -14.32
C LYS A 69 -4.86 1.18 -14.90
N ALA A 70 -5.09 2.49 -14.85
CA ALA A 70 -4.19 3.50 -15.36
C ALA A 70 -3.70 4.38 -14.21
N PHE A 71 -2.40 4.61 -14.18
CA PHE A 71 -1.72 5.45 -13.21
C PHE A 71 -0.85 6.44 -13.96
N LYS A 72 -0.34 7.45 -13.26
CA LYS A 72 0.61 8.43 -13.77
C LYS A 72 1.82 8.50 -12.86
N GLU A 73 2.93 8.98 -13.41
CA GLU A 73 4.10 9.31 -12.60
C GLU A 73 3.72 10.35 -11.54
N GLY A 74 4.17 10.12 -10.31
CA GLY A 74 3.81 10.92 -9.15
C GLY A 74 2.57 10.46 -8.39
N ASP A 75 1.79 9.51 -8.91
CA ASP A 75 0.66 8.94 -8.17
C ASP A 75 1.15 8.14 -6.95
N HIS A 76 0.48 8.30 -5.82
CA HIS A 76 0.68 7.46 -4.65
C HIS A 76 -0.22 6.23 -4.73
N VAL A 77 0.37 5.05 -4.60
CA VAL A 77 -0.33 3.79 -4.79
C VAL A 77 -0.03 2.81 -3.66
N LYS A 78 -1.01 1.94 -3.40
CA LYS A 78 -0.87 0.79 -2.52
C LYS A 78 -0.90 -0.48 -3.36
N VAL A 79 -0.02 -1.41 -3.03
CA VAL A 79 -0.01 -2.75 -3.62
C VAL A 79 -1.08 -3.59 -2.92
N VAL A 80 -2.09 -4.04 -3.66
CA VAL A 80 -3.23 -4.82 -3.13
C VAL A 80 -3.08 -6.33 -3.30
N ALA A 81 -2.14 -6.78 -4.14
CA ALA A 81 -1.88 -8.18 -4.39
C ALA A 81 -0.42 -8.46 -4.76
N GLY A 82 0.00 -9.72 -4.64
CA GLY A 82 1.33 -10.18 -5.04
C GLY A 82 2.38 -10.09 -3.93
N ARG A 83 3.67 -10.16 -4.32
CA ARG A 83 4.79 -10.27 -3.37
C ARG A 83 4.89 -9.10 -2.39
N TYR A 84 4.52 -7.91 -2.84
CA TYR A 84 4.66 -6.65 -2.07
C TYR A 84 3.32 -6.18 -1.51
N GLU A 85 2.33 -7.07 -1.38
CA GLU A 85 0.99 -6.74 -0.88
C GLU A 85 1.02 -6.03 0.48
N GLY A 86 0.43 -4.83 0.51
CA GLY A 86 0.36 -3.95 1.67
C GLY A 86 1.36 -2.79 1.63
N GLU A 87 2.40 -2.87 0.78
CA GLU A 87 3.35 -1.78 0.60
C GLU A 87 2.69 -0.58 -0.10
N THR A 88 3.12 0.63 0.30
CA THR A 88 2.77 1.88 -0.36
C THR A 88 3.99 2.51 -1.00
N GLY A 89 3.77 3.28 -2.05
CA GLY A 89 4.85 3.97 -2.72
C GLY A 89 4.40 4.95 -3.79
N LEU A 90 5.36 5.72 -4.27
CA LEU A 90 5.18 6.66 -5.36
C LEU A 90 5.51 6.01 -6.69
N VAL A 91 4.64 6.16 -7.68
CA VAL A 91 4.87 5.72 -9.05
C VAL A 91 5.95 6.60 -9.67
N VAL A 92 7.07 5.99 -10.04
CA VAL A 92 8.21 6.68 -10.68
C VAL A 92 8.14 6.58 -12.19
N ARG A 93 7.66 5.43 -12.68
CA ARG A 93 7.56 5.14 -14.11
C ARG A 93 6.56 4.04 -14.36
N ILE A 94 5.84 4.13 -15.48
CA ILE A 94 4.93 3.08 -15.94
C ILE A 94 5.41 2.61 -17.31
N GLU A 95 5.62 1.30 -17.41
CA GLU A 95 5.82 0.58 -18.66
C GLU A 95 4.57 -0.25 -18.97
N HIS A 96 4.40 -0.68 -20.22
CA HIS A 96 3.17 -1.30 -20.73
C HIS A 96 2.49 -2.29 -19.77
N ASN A 97 3.23 -3.19 -19.12
CA ASN A 97 2.70 -4.18 -18.19
C ASN A 97 3.36 -4.15 -16.80
N LEU A 98 4.12 -3.10 -16.49
CA LEU A 98 4.90 -3.02 -15.26
C LEU A 98 4.93 -1.58 -14.74
N ALA A 99 4.49 -1.40 -13.50
CA ALA A 99 4.66 -0.16 -12.76
C ALA A 99 5.91 -0.27 -11.88
N ILE A 100 6.76 0.74 -11.95
CA ILE A 100 7.95 0.90 -11.11
C ILE A 100 7.60 1.93 -10.04
N LEU A 101 7.76 1.54 -8.78
CA LEU A 101 7.40 2.36 -7.61
C LEU A 101 8.62 2.52 -6.70
N PHE A 102 8.68 3.61 -5.94
CA PHE A 102 9.54 3.71 -4.76
C PHE A 102 8.71 3.50 -3.50
N SER A 103 9.07 2.51 -2.68
CA SER A 103 8.47 2.30 -1.37
C SER A 103 8.74 3.50 -0.45
N ASP A 104 7.69 4.07 0.15
CA ASP A 104 7.83 5.20 1.10
C ASP A 104 8.66 4.79 2.32
N LEU A 105 8.50 3.52 2.69
CA LEU A 105 9.16 2.90 3.80
C LEU A 105 10.61 2.61 3.38
N THR A 106 10.85 1.59 2.57
CA THR A 106 12.21 1.05 2.38
C THR A 106 13.09 1.89 1.45
N MET A 107 12.53 2.87 0.73
CA MET A 107 13.19 3.59 -0.37
C MET A 107 13.79 2.64 -1.43
N HIS A 108 13.29 1.40 -1.50
CA HIS A 108 13.65 0.44 -2.54
C HIS A 108 12.66 0.49 -3.70
N GLU A 109 13.18 0.18 -4.89
CA GLU A 109 12.39 0.06 -6.10
C GLU A 109 11.52 -1.21 -6.07
N LEU A 110 10.21 -1.04 -6.24
CA LEU A 110 9.24 -2.13 -6.36
C LEU A 110 8.76 -2.22 -7.82
N LYS A 111 8.73 -3.45 -8.34
CA LYS A 111 8.22 -3.77 -9.67
C LYS A 111 6.93 -4.57 -9.53
N VAL A 112 5.80 -3.96 -9.90
CA VAL A 112 4.46 -4.49 -9.64
C VAL A 112 3.60 -4.38 -10.90
N ARG A 113 2.63 -5.27 -11.09
CA ARG A 113 1.69 -5.15 -12.21
C ARG A 113 0.69 -4.04 -11.92
N PRO A 114 0.29 -3.23 -12.92
CA PRO A 114 -0.73 -2.19 -12.72
C PRO A 114 -2.06 -2.71 -12.15
N GLN A 115 -2.44 -3.95 -12.46
CA GLN A 115 -3.66 -4.57 -11.92
C GLN A 115 -3.61 -4.80 -10.41
N ASP A 116 -2.42 -4.97 -9.84
CA ASP A 116 -2.19 -5.22 -8.41
C ASP A 116 -2.02 -3.91 -7.62
N LEU A 117 -2.27 -2.76 -8.26
CA LEU A 117 -2.18 -1.44 -7.65
C LEU A 117 -3.55 -0.82 -7.43
N GLN A 118 -3.61 0.04 -6.43
CA GLN A 118 -4.75 0.89 -6.13
C GLN A 118 -4.24 2.29 -5.79
N LEU A 119 -4.93 3.32 -6.28
CA LEU A 119 -4.61 4.71 -5.96
C LEU A 119 -4.87 4.93 -4.46
N CYS A 120 -3.87 5.44 -3.75
CA CYS A 120 -3.98 5.73 -2.33
C CYS A 120 -4.05 7.25 -2.15
N LEU A 121 -5.13 7.74 -1.54
CA LEU A 121 -5.28 9.16 -1.17
C LEU A 121 -4.80 9.43 0.26
N GLU A 122 -4.52 8.39 1.03
CA GLU A 122 -4.11 8.48 2.43
C GLU A 122 -2.59 8.31 2.53
N THR A 123 -1.90 9.35 2.99
CA THR A 123 -0.60 9.19 3.64
C THR A 123 -0.78 8.26 4.84
N SER A 124 -0.07 7.12 4.82
CA SER A 124 0.00 6.07 5.84
C SER A 124 -0.64 6.45 7.18
N SER A 125 -1.70 5.75 7.58
CA SER A 125 -2.48 6.05 8.79
C SER A 125 -1.72 5.91 10.12
N GLY A 126 -0.41 5.62 10.10
CA GLY A 126 0.44 5.55 11.29
C GLY A 126 0.02 4.47 12.28
N VAL A 127 -0.87 3.56 11.90
CA VAL A 127 -1.40 2.47 12.72
C VAL A 127 -1.07 1.13 12.08
N ASP A 128 -0.79 0.14 12.91
CA ASP A 128 -0.55 -1.22 12.44
C ASP A 128 -1.85 -1.90 11.96
N ALA A 129 -1.73 -3.01 11.24
CA ALA A 129 -2.88 -3.75 10.72
C ALA A 129 -3.85 -4.25 11.81
N SER A 130 -3.38 -4.39 13.06
CA SER A 130 -4.21 -4.80 14.19
C SER A 130 -4.76 -3.64 15.03
N GLY A 131 -4.33 -2.40 14.75
CA GLY A 131 -4.67 -1.20 15.51
C GLY A 131 -4.15 -1.18 16.96
N GLN A 132 -3.23 -2.08 17.32
CA GLN A 132 -2.65 -2.19 18.65
C GLN A 132 -1.46 -1.26 18.87
N TYR A 133 -0.76 -0.90 17.80
CA TYR A 133 0.45 -0.10 17.84
C TYR A 133 0.36 1.07 16.87
N GLN A 134 0.87 2.22 17.31
CA GLN A 134 0.95 3.43 16.52
C GLN A 134 2.40 3.89 16.38
N LEU A 135 2.65 4.63 15.30
CA LEU A 135 3.92 5.32 15.12
C LEU A 135 4.15 6.27 16.30
N GLY A 136 5.33 6.21 16.91
CA GLY A 136 5.66 7.01 18.10
C GLY A 136 5.32 6.33 19.43
N ASP A 137 4.70 5.14 19.43
CA ASP A 137 4.45 4.42 20.67
C ASP A 137 5.74 3.99 21.35
N MET A 138 5.80 4.18 22.67
CA MET A 138 6.86 3.65 23.50
C MET A 138 6.60 2.18 23.80
N VAL A 139 7.58 1.34 23.50
CA VAL A 139 7.53 -0.11 23.67
C VAL A 139 8.72 -0.61 24.48
N GLN A 140 8.49 -1.70 25.20
CA GLN A 140 9.53 -2.44 25.90
C GLN A 140 9.94 -3.65 25.06
N LEU A 141 11.25 -3.76 24.75
CA LEU A 141 11.81 -4.88 23.98
C LEU A 141 12.26 -6.02 24.92
N ASP A 142 12.83 -5.65 26.07
CA ASP A 142 13.27 -6.58 27.11
C ASP A 142 13.16 -5.88 28.49
N PRO A 143 13.40 -6.58 29.62
CA PRO A 143 13.27 -5.99 30.95
C PRO A 143 14.10 -4.71 31.21
N GLN A 144 15.17 -4.48 30.44
CA GLN A 144 16.09 -3.35 30.61
C GLN A 144 16.09 -2.37 29.41
N THR A 145 15.52 -2.77 28.28
CA THR A 145 15.56 -2.05 27.01
C THR A 145 14.18 -1.55 26.61
N VAL A 146 14.10 -0.24 26.40
CA VAL A 146 12.90 0.45 25.93
C VAL A 146 13.20 1.20 24.66
N GLY A 147 12.19 1.37 23.82
CA GLY A 147 12.35 2.12 22.59
C GLY A 147 11.04 2.72 22.13
N VAL A 148 11.12 3.44 21.02
CA VAL A 148 9.97 4.06 20.37
C VAL A 148 9.83 3.46 18.98
N ILE A 149 8.60 3.11 18.60
CA ILE A 149 8.30 2.66 17.24
C ILE A 149 8.51 3.85 16.30
N VAL A 150 9.53 3.75 15.45
CA VAL A 150 9.81 4.76 14.42
C VAL A 150 9.30 4.33 13.05
N ARG A 151 8.85 3.08 12.93
CA ARG A 151 8.27 2.55 11.69
C ARG A 151 7.46 1.27 11.91
N LEU A 152 6.32 1.19 11.23
CA LEU A 152 5.44 0.04 11.20
C LEU A 152 5.56 -0.66 9.84
N GLU A 153 5.89 -1.96 9.83
CA GLU A 153 5.85 -2.81 8.62
C GLU A 153 4.92 -4.01 8.87
N LYS A 154 4.54 -4.75 7.81
CA LYS A 154 3.58 -5.87 7.91
C LYS A 154 4.08 -7.00 8.82
N GLU A 155 5.37 -7.31 8.77
CA GLU A 155 5.96 -8.46 9.47
C GLU A 155 6.72 -8.08 10.75
N ALA A 156 7.24 -6.86 10.83
CA ALA A 156 8.04 -6.38 11.94
C ALA A 156 8.06 -4.85 12.03
N PHE A 157 8.44 -4.31 13.18
CA PHE A 157 8.53 -2.88 13.44
C PHE A 157 9.99 -2.46 13.61
N LYS A 158 10.33 -1.26 13.13
CA LYS A 158 11.60 -0.64 13.52
C LYS A 158 11.41 0.15 14.80
N VAL A 159 12.20 -0.20 15.80
CA VAL A 159 12.19 0.41 17.11
C VAL A 159 13.52 1.10 17.37
N LEU A 160 13.48 2.40 17.66
CA LEU A 160 14.64 3.15 18.12
C LEU A 160 14.78 2.96 19.63
N THR A 161 15.84 2.28 20.04
CA THR A 161 16.13 2.01 21.46
C THR A 161 16.64 3.25 22.19
N GLN A 162 16.58 3.25 23.52
CA GLN A 162 17.13 4.33 24.35
C GLN A 162 18.65 4.54 24.18
N HIS A 163 19.35 3.56 23.61
CA HIS A 163 20.78 3.63 23.29
C HIS A 163 21.06 4.26 21.92
N GLY A 164 20.03 4.72 21.19
CA GLY A 164 20.18 5.33 19.87
C GLY A 164 20.37 4.32 18.73
N LYS A 165 20.13 3.03 18.98
CA LYS A 165 20.23 1.96 17.97
C LYS A 165 18.84 1.57 17.47
N GLU A 166 18.68 1.46 16.15
CA GLU A 166 17.51 0.87 15.53
C GLU A 166 17.57 -0.66 15.58
N VAL A 167 16.48 -1.29 16.01
CA VAL A 167 16.32 -2.74 16.08
C VAL A 167 15.02 -3.12 15.38
N ASN A 168 15.06 -4.23 14.64
CA ASN A 168 13.87 -4.81 14.04
C ASN A 168 13.22 -5.80 15.02
N ALA A 169 11.95 -5.57 15.39
CA ALA A 169 11.25 -6.34 16.41
C ALA A 169 9.87 -6.78 15.92
N LYS A 170 9.49 -8.04 16.21
CA LYS A 170 8.16 -8.55 15.88
C LYS A 170 7.11 -7.99 16.85
N PRO A 171 5.86 -7.73 16.41
CA PRO A 171 4.83 -7.14 17.26
C PRO A 171 4.57 -7.92 18.57
N HIS A 172 4.63 -9.27 18.50
CA HIS A 172 4.41 -10.15 19.65
C HIS A 172 5.55 -10.11 20.70
N ALA A 173 6.73 -9.62 20.32
CA ALA A 173 7.87 -9.48 21.21
C ALA A 173 7.91 -8.11 21.90
N LEU A 174 7.00 -7.20 21.54
CA LEU A 174 6.91 -5.86 22.09
C LEU A 174 5.79 -5.79 23.13
N GLN A 175 5.99 -4.94 24.13
CA GLN A 175 4.95 -4.60 25.10
C GLN A 175 4.77 -3.09 25.10
N LEU A 176 3.54 -2.62 24.87
CA LEU A 176 3.20 -1.21 24.90
C LEU A 176 3.42 -0.64 26.30
N ARG A 177 4.16 0.45 26.40
CA ARG A 177 4.48 1.12 27.67
C ARG A 177 3.99 2.56 27.64
N LYS A 178 3.01 2.88 28.49
CA LYS A 178 2.53 4.25 28.64
C LYS A 178 3.58 5.09 29.39
N SER A 179 4.01 6.19 28.78
CA SER A 179 4.95 7.12 29.41
C SER A 179 4.20 8.21 30.17
N ARG A 180 4.44 8.31 31.49
CA ARG A 180 4.12 9.48 32.33
C ARG A 180 5.38 9.94 33.08
N GLY A 181 6.51 9.94 32.37
CA GLY A 181 7.81 10.23 32.95
C GLY A 181 7.96 11.70 33.35
N VAL A 182 8.61 11.91 34.49
CA VAL A 182 9.13 13.22 34.91
C VAL A 182 10.64 13.08 35.03
N ALA A 183 11.38 14.01 34.43
CA ALA A 183 12.84 14.05 34.50
C ALA A 183 13.32 15.47 34.84
N LEU A 184 14.62 15.61 35.06
CA LEU A 184 15.28 16.90 35.28
C LEU A 184 16.18 17.20 34.09
N ASP A 185 16.18 18.45 33.64
CA ASP A 185 17.12 18.92 32.64
C ASP A 185 18.48 19.30 33.26
N SER A 186 19.40 19.77 32.41
CA SER A 186 20.74 20.23 32.83
C SER A 186 20.74 21.39 33.84
N ARG A 187 19.63 22.12 33.96
CA ARG A 187 19.44 23.26 34.88
C ARG A 187 18.60 22.88 36.10
N GLN A 188 18.37 21.58 36.31
CA GLN A 188 17.51 21.03 37.37
C GLN A 188 16.04 21.48 37.27
N VAL A 189 15.58 21.87 36.08
CA VAL A 189 14.18 22.17 35.79
C VAL A 189 13.47 20.85 35.49
N LYS A 190 12.26 20.69 36.05
CA LYS A 190 11.42 19.52 35.78
C LYS A 190 10.89 19.55 34.36
N ILE A 191 11.15 18.48 33.61
CA ILE A 191 10.58 18.21 32.30
C ILE A 191 9.56 17.07 32.43
N VAL A 192 8.38 17.26 31.84
CA VAL A 192 7.28 16.30 31.85
C VAL A 192 6.93 15.96 30.41
N VAL A 193 6.54 14.72 30.16
CA VAL A 193 6.04 14.30 28.85
C VAL A 193 4.68 14.94 28.63
N GLU A 194 4.61 15.88 27.69
CA GLU A 194 3.35 16.42 27.19
C GLU A 194 2.82 15.48 26.11
N ALA A 195 1.58 15.03 26.24
CA ALA A 195 0.94 14.26 25.19
C ALA A 195 0.70 15.20 24.00
N LEU A 196 1.25 14.86 22.83
CA LEU A 196 0.85 15.51 21.59
C LEU A 196 -0.65 15.26 21.40
N SER A 197 -1.45 16.31 21.52
CA SER A 197 -2.87 16.28 21.13
C SER A 197 -2.96 15.89 19.64
N PRO A 198 -3.97 15.09 19.24
CA PRO A 198 -4.20 14.80 17.83
C PRO A 198 -4.55 16.06 17.02
#